data_AF-U3U4U6-F1
#
_entry.id   AF-U3U4U6-F1
#
_cell.length_a   1.000
_cell.length_b   1.000
_cell.length_c   1.000
_cell.angle_alpha   90.00
_cell.angle_beta   90.00
_cell.angle_gamma   90.00
#
_symmetry.space_group_name_H-M   'P 1'
#
loop_
_entity.id
_entity.type
_entity.pdbx_description
1 polymer ?
#
loop_
_entity_poly.entity_id
_entity_poly.type
_entity_poly.pdbx_seq_one_letter_code
_entity_poly.pdbx_strand_id
1 'polypeptide(L)' 'MIYTLTLNTAIDMNISCDPVTPSVVNRAHHTEYCPNGKGVNVARVLGHFN' A
#
# COMPACT_ATOMS: atom_id res chain seq x y z
N MET A 1 -20.02 10.34 -13.39
CA MET A 1 -18.64 10.46 -12.85
C MET A 1 -18.69 10.10 -11.37
N ILE A 2 -17.91 9.12 -10.93
CA ILE A 2 -17.86 8.69 -9.52
C ILE A 2 -16.58 9.26 -8.91
N TYR A 3 -16.70 9.93 -7.76
CA TYR A 3 -15.56 10.51 -7.04
C TYR A 3 -15.39 9.84 -5.68
N THR A 4 -14.13 9.65 -5.29
CA THR A 4 -13.76 9.08 -4.00
C THR A 4 -12.91 10.09 -3.22
N LEU A 5 -13.06 10.13 -1.90
CA LEU A 5 -12.27 11.01 -1.03
C LEU A 5 -11.50 10.18 0.00
N THR A 6 -10.18 10.40 0.09
CA THR A 6 -9.35 9.92 1.19
C THR A 6 -8.67 11.11 1.83
N LEU A 7 -9.09 11.49 3.04
CA LEU A 7 -8.51 12.63 3.76
C LEU A 7 -7.12 12.33 4.34
N ASN A 8 -6.84 11.04 4.60
CA ASN A 8 -5.56 10.57 5.09
C ASN A 8 -4.97 9.56 4.10
N THR A 9 -4.46 10.07 2.97
CA THR A 9 -3.82 9.25 1.94
C THR A 9 -2.46 8.73 2.43
N ALA A 10 -2.05 7.56 1.95
CA ALA A 10 -0.79 6.95 2.33
C ALA A 10 -0.06 6.36 1.12
N ILE A 11 1.24 6.16 1.28
CA ILE A 11 2.03 5.27 0.43
C ILE A 11 2.24 4.00 1.26
N ASP A 12 1.71 2.88 0.80
CA ASP A 12 2.01 1.58 1.39
C ASP A 12 3.38 1.10 0.92
N MET A 13 4.20 0.70 1.88
CA MET A 13 5.50 0.09 1.65
C MET A 13 5.42 -1.39 2.04
N ASN A 14 5.19 -2.25 1.06
CA ASN A 14 5.19 -3.70 1.28
C ASN A 14 6.62 -4.20 1.24
N ILE A 15 7.09 -4.81 2.34
CA ILE A 15 8.46 -5.30 2.48
C ILE A 15 8.46 -6.82 2.50
N SER A 16 9.30 -7.43 1.67
CA SER A 16 9.62 -8.86 1.75
C SER A 16 10.98 -9.04 2.42
N CYS A 17 11.03 -9.85 3.47
CA CYS A 17 12.25 -10.17 4.21
C CYS A 17 12.14 -11.58 4.83
N ASP A 18 13.24 -12.06 5.40
CA ASP A 18 13.22 -13.22 6.29
C ASP A 18 12.34 -12.94 7.53
N PRO A 19 11.94 -13.96 8.31
CA PRO A 19 11.10 -13.75 9.49
C PRO A 19 11.63 -12.64 10.41
N VAL A 20 10.74 -11.70 10.75
CA VAL A 20 11.09 -10.53 11.56
C VAL A 20 11.51 -10.98 12.95
N THR A 21 12.76 -10.71 13.31
CA THR A 21 13.33 -11.04 14.61
C THR A 21 13.45 -9.77 15.46
N PRO A 22 12.93 -9.77 16.71
CA PRO A 22 13.07 -8.63 17.62
C PRO A 22 14.52 -8.35 17.98
N SER A 23 14.82 -7.10 18.31
CA SER A 23 16.13 -6.66 18.84
C SER A 23 17.35 -6.91 17.95
N VAL A 24 17.13 -7.13 16.64
CA VAL A 24 18.19 -7.25 15.63
C VAL A 24 17.84 -6.45 14.38
N VAL A 25 18.83 -6.21 13.52
CA VAL A 25 18.60 -5.58 12.22
C VAL A 25 17.97 -6.60 11.27
N ASN A 26 16.74 -6.33 10.83
CA ASN A 26 16.05 -7.09 9.78
C ASN A 26 16.35 -6.45 8.42
N ARG A 27 16.81 -7.22 7.43
CA ARG A 27 17.17 -6.73 6.09
C ARG A 27 16.08 -7.11 5.09
N ALA A 28 15.59 -6.12 4.34
CA ALA A 28 14.65 -6.34 3.25
C ALA A 28 15.33 -6.94 2.02
N HIS A 29 14.70 -7.92 1.40
CA HIS A 29 15.09 -8.47 0.11
C HIS A 29 14.42 -7.70 -1.04
N HIS A 30 13.21 -7.20 -0.80
CA HIS A 30 12.42 -6.47 -1.78
C HIS A 30 11.48 -5.46 -1.10
N THR A 31 11.18 -4.38 -1.81
CA THR A 31 10.23 -3.35 -1.37
C THR A 31 9.38 -2.91 -2.55
N GLU A 32 8.06 -2.95 -2.37
CA GLU A 32 7.07 -2.46 -3.34
C GLU A 32 6.29 -1.27 -2.74
N TYR A 33 6.11 -0.23 -3.54
CA TYR A 33 5.36 0.97 -3.14
C TYR A 33 4.03 1.04 -3.88
N CYS A 34 2.95 1.19 -3.14
CA CYS A 34 1.60 1.32 -3.68
C CYS A 34 0.89 2.55 -3.13
N PRO A 35 0.06 3.25 -3.94
CA PRO A 35 -0.84 4.25 -3.40
C PRO A 35 -1.92 3.57 -2.56
N ASN A 36 -2.15 4.07 -1.35
CA ASN A 36 -3.15 3.57 -0.42
C ASN A 36 -4.05 4.69 0.13
N GLY A 37 -5.20 4.27 0.60
CA GLY A 37 -6.29 5.12 1.03
C GLY A 37 -7.60 4.43 0.69
N LYS A 38 -8.58 4.48 1.60
CA LYS A 38 -9.86 3.80 1.35
C LYS A 38 -10.51 4.26 0.04
N GLY A 39 -10.59 5.57 -0.18
CA GLY A 39 -11.09 6.14 -1.42
C GLY A 39 -10.17 5.85 -2.61
N VAL A 40 -8.85 5.91 -2.43
CA VAL A 40 -7.86 5.59 -3.48
C VAL A 40 -8.06 4.15 -3.98
N ASN A 41 -8.20 3.18 -3.07
CA ASN A 41 -8.41 1.77 -3.43
C ASN A 41 -9.76 1.56 -4.11
N VAL A 42 -10.82 2.23 -3.66
CA VAL A 42 -12.12 2.21 -4.35
C VAL A 42 -12.01 2.77 -5.77
N ALA A 43 -11.32 3.90 -5.97
CA ALA A 43 -11.10 4.48 -7.30
C ALA A 43 -10.30 3.55 -8.22
N ARG A 44 -9.28 2.85 -7.69
CA ARG A 44 -8.50 1.87 -8.45
C ARG A 44 -9.36 0.69 -8.89
N VAL A 45 -10.21 0.16 -8.02
CA VAL A 45 -11.15 -0.93 -8.36
C VAL A 45 -12.15 -0.47 -9.41
N LEU A 46 -12.76 0.71 -9.23
CA LEU A 46 -13.67 1.27 -10.23
C LEU A 46 -12.97 1.45 -11.59
N GLY A 47 -11.72 1.93 -11.61
CA GLY A 47 -10.94 2.08 -12.84
C GLY A 47 -10.50 0.77 -13.50
N HIS A 48 -10.43 -0.34 -12.76
CA HIS A 48 -10.09 -1.65 -13.32
C HIS A 48 -11.25 -2.32 -14.07
N PHE A 49 -12.49 -2.03 -13.67
CA PHE A 49 -13.70 -2.65 -14.22
C PHE A 49 -14.52 -1.72 -15.15
N ASN A 50 -14.01 -0.53 -15.41
CA ASN A 50 -14.54 0.40 -16.42
C ASN A 50 -13.94 0.11 -17.79
#